data_AF-A0A7N5K397-F1
#
_entry.id   AF-A0A7N5K397-F1
#
_cell.length_a   1.000
_cell.length_b   1.000
_cell.length_c   1.000
_cell.angle_alpha   90.00
_cell.angle_beta   90.00
_cell.angle_gamma   90.00
#
_symmetry.space_group_name_H-M   'P 1'
#
loop_
_entity.id
_entity.type
_entity.pdbx_description
1 polymer ?
#
loop_
_entity_poly.entity_id
_entity_poly.type
_entity_poly.pdbx_seq_one_letter_code
_entity_poly.pdbx_strand_id
1 'polypeptide(L)'
;MSQMQSKLEALTARVTEAEERVSELEDGLVEEKTKIEAGLKKIHAHECRLREITDSMKRSNVRIIGIPEGVEKNRGLEEIFEQIVAENFPNLARETSIRVQEAERTPSKLNQDKPTPRHVIVQFANIRSKDTVLKAARAKKFLTYQGKGIRITSDLSTETWNERKAWGGIFKALSEKNMQPRILYPAKLSFRIDGEIKTFQNRQSLTNFVTTKPALQEILRGAL
;
A
#
# COMPACT_ATOMS: atom_id res chain seq x y z
N MET A 1 64.94 -11.06 39.54
CA MET A 1 63.84 -10.12 39.92
C MET A 1 63.67 -8.99 38.90
N SER A 2 64.71 -8.24 38.51
CA SER A 2 64.55 -7.09 37.59
C SER A 2 64.05 -7.45 36.17
N GLN A 3 64.45 -8.60 35.63
CA GLN A 3 64.03 -9.00 34.28
C GLN A 3 62.54 -9.38 34.16
N MET A 4 61.95 -9.87 35.26
CA MET A 4 60.53 -10.20 35.34
C MET A 4 59.69 -8.93 35.52
N GLN A 5 60.21 -7.97 36.29
CA GLN A 5 59.59 -6.67 36.51
C GLN A 5 59.54 -5.84 35.22
N SER A 6 60.63 -5.79 34.45
CA SER A 6 60.66 -5.13 33.14
C SER A 6 59.71 -5.76 32.11
N LYS A 7 59.57 -7.10 32.10
CA LYS A 7 58.59 -7.78 31.23
C LYS A 7 57.15 -7.48 31.64
N LEU A 8 56.89 -7.35 32.94
CA LEU A 8 55.58 -6.98 33.46
C LEU A 8 55.21 -5.55 33.08
N GLU A 9 56.14 -4.60 33.22
CA GLU A 9 55.96 -3.20 32.80
C GLU A 9 55.68 -3.08 31.30
N ALA A 10 56.44 -3.81 30.46
CA ALA A 10 56.21 -3.85 29.02
C ALA A 10 54.85 -4.46 28.63
N LEU A 11 54.37 -5.46 29.40
CA LEU A 11 53.05 -6.04 29.20
C LEU A 11 51.94 -5.06 29.61
N THR A 12 52.09 -4.38 30.75
CA THR A 12 51.13 -3.36 31.20
C THR A 12 51.00 -2.24 30.17
N ALA A 13 52.13 -1.72 29.64
CA ALA A 13 52.09 -0.69 28.61
C ALA A 13 51.33 -1.13 27.35
N ARG A 14 51.55 -2.37 26.88
CA ARG A 14 50.83 -2.93 25.73
C ARG A 14 49.33 -3.13 25.99
N VAL A 15 48.96 -3.48 27.23
CA VAL A 15 47.56 -3.64 27.62
C VAL A 15 46.87 -2.28 27.64
N THR A 16 47.50 -1.25 28.22
CA THR A 16 46.95 0.11 28.23
C THR A 16 46.78 0.67 26.81
N GLU A 17 47.76 0.49 25.93
CA GLU A 17 47.63 0.88 24.51
C GLU A 17 46.48 0.15 23.81
N ALA A 18 46.29 -1.14 24.10
CA ALA A 18 45.17 -1.90 23.56
C ALA A 18 43.82 -1.43 24.12
N GLU A 19 43.74 -1.11 25.41
CA GLU A 19 42.55 -0.56 26.07
C GLU A 19 42.16 0.79 25.48
N GLU A 20 43.12 1.69 25.27
CA GLU A 20 42.89 3.00 24.62
C GLU A 20 42.34 2.82 23.19
N ARG A 21 42.97 1.94 22.39
CA ARG A 21 42.49 1.63 21.03
C ARG A 21 41.11 0.99 21.02
N VAL A 22 40.78 0.15 21.99
CA VAL A 22 39.43 -0.43 22.12
C VAL A 22 38.43 0.66 22.46
N SER A 23 38.75 1.58 23.39
CA SER A 23 37.89 2.71 23.72
C SER A 23 37.61 3.59 22.49
N GLU A 24 38.63 3.92 21.70
CA GLU A 24 38.47 4.70 20.47
C GLU A 24 37.59 3.98 19.43
N LEU A 25 37.74 2.66 19.29
CA LEU A 25 36.92 1.85 18.40
C LEU A 25 35.47 1.75 18.87
N GLU A 26 35.24 1.65 20.18
CA GLU A 26 33.90 1.63 20.77
C GLU A 26 33.17 2.95 20.51
N ASP A 27 33.86 4.09 20.72
CA ASP A 27 33.33 5.42 20.42
C ASP A 27 33.01 5.57 18.93
N GLY A 28 33.93 5.14 18.06
CA GLY A 28 33.73 5.13 16.60
C GLY A 28 32.53 4.28 16.16
N LEU A 29 32.33 3.11 16.78
CA LEU A 29 31.21 2.22 16.49
C LEU A 29 29.86 2.84 16.92
N VAL A 30 29.83 3.56 18.04
CA VAL A 30 28.64 4.31 18.46
C VAL A 30 28.32 5.41 17.45
N GLU A 31 29.32 6.17 17.00
CA GLU A 31 29.12 7.18 15.97
C GLU A 31 28.61 6.58 14.65
N GLU A 32 29.21 5.50 14.17
CA GLU A 32 28.76 4.83 12.95
C GLU A 32 27.33 4.33 13.07
N LYS A 33 26.97 3.72 14.21
CA LYS A 33 25.61 3.27 14.49
C LYS A 33 24.61 4.43 14.41
N THR A 34 24.93 5.58 15.00
CA THR A 34 24.04 6.75 14.93
C THR A 34 23.90 7.29 13.50
N LYS A 35 24.98 7.28 12.71
CA LYS A 35 24.97 7.67 11.29
C LYS A 35 24.11 6.69 10.46
N ILE A 36 24.21 5.39 10.71
CA ILE A 36 23.38 4.35 10.07
C ILE A 36 21.90 4.55 10.42
N GLU A 37 21.57 4.72 11.71
CA GLU A 37 20.19 4.95 12.16
C GLU A 37 19.60 6.23 11.52
N ALA A 38 20.38 7.30 11.45
CA ALA A 38 19.98 8.53 10.77
C ALA A 38 19.78 8.31 9.26
N GLY A 39 20.64 7.54 8.61
CA GLY A 39 20.52 7.15 7.21
C GLY A 39 19.25 6.35 6.92
N LEU A 40 18.97 5.33 7.73
CA LEU A 40 17.76 4.51 7.62
C LEU A 40 16.48 5.34 7.78
N LYS A 41 16.46 6.28 8.74
CA LYS A 41 15.33 7.22 8.90
C LYS A 41 15.11 8.08 7.65
N LYS A 42 16.18 8.56 7.01
CA LYS A 42 16.08 9.33 5.76
C LYS A 42 15.56 8.48 4.59
N ILE A 43 16.09 7.27 4.42
CA ILE A 43 15.64 6.34 3.37
C ILE A 43 14.14 6.08 3.55
N HIS A 44 13.70 5.74 4.76
CA HIS A 44 12.29 5.50 5.05
C HIS A 44 11.41 6.71 4.74
N ALA A 45 11.87 7.93 5.08
CA ALA A 45 11.15 9.16 4.75
C ALA A 45 11.03 9.38 3.23
N HIS A 46 12.08 9.07 2.47
CA HIS A 46 12.06 9.15 1.01
C HIS A 46 11.12 8.12 0.38
N GLU A 47 11.12 6.87 0.86
CA GLU A 47 10.19 5.83 0.43
C GLU A 47 8.73 6.24 0.69
N CYS A 48 8.44 6.80 1.87
CA CYS A 48 7.12 7.33 2.19
C CYS A 48 6.69 8.42 1.20
N ARG A 49 7.59 9.37 0.91
CA ARG A 49 7.32 10.46 -0.03
C ARG A 49 7.10 9.97 -1.46
N LEU A 50 7.90 9.01 -1.93
CA LEU A 50 7.75 8.41 -3.26
C LEU A 50 6.40 7.70 -3.43
N ARG A 51 5.97 6.97 -2.40
CA ARG A 51 4.65 6.35 -2.34
C ARG A 51 3.53 7.39 -2.41
N GLU A 52 3.61 8.47 -1.63
CA GLU A 52 2.61 9.53 -1.65
C GLU A 52 2.50 10.20 -3.02
N ILE A 53 3.63 10.51 -3.66
CA ILE A 53 3.67 11.08 -5.01
C ILE A 53 3.03 10.12 -6.01
N THR A 54 3.41 8.84 -5.98
CA THR A 54 2.89 7.81 -6.88
C THR A 54 1.39 7.60 -6.72
N ASP A 55 0.91 7.51 -5.48
CA ASP A 55 -0.51 7.35 -5.20
C ASP A 55 -1.30 8.61 -5.55
N SER A 56 -0.69 9.79 -5.45
CA SER A 56 -1.30 11.06 -5.86
C SER A 56 -1.48 11.12 -7.38
N MET A 57 -0.47 10.69 -8.15
CA MET A 57 -0.55 10.59 -9.61
C MET A 57 -1.61 9.58 -10.06
N LYS A 58 -1.76 8.46 -9.33
CA LYS A 58 -2.77 7.42 -9.61
C LYS A 58 -4.13 7.72 -8.98
N ARG A 59 -4.29 8.88 -8.33
CA ARG A 59 -5.46 9.18 -7.51
C ARG A 59 -6.74 9.22 -8.32
N SER A 60 -6.70 9.67 -9.56
CA SER A 60 -7.83 9.68 -10.50
C SER A 60 -7.94 8.41 -11.36
N ASN A 61 -7.09 7.40 -11.16
CA ASN A 61 -7.00 6.24 -12.04
C ASN A 61 -7.80 5.04 -11.51
N VAL A 62 -8.40 4.29 -12.44
CA VAL A 62 -9.06 3.01 -12.19
C VAL A 62 -8.42 1.94 -13.06
N ARG A 63 -8.29 0.74 -12.50
CA ARG A 63 -7.72 -0.43 -13.15
C ARG A 63 -8.83 -1.43 -13.47
N ILE A 64 -8.93 -1.81 -14.74
CA ILE A 64 -9.89 -2.80 -15.25
C ILE A 64 -9.12 -4.07 -15.63
N ILE A 65 -9.62 -5.20 -15.15
CA ILE A 65 -9.01 -6.52 -15.32
C ILE A 65 -9.99 -7.42 -16.07
N GLY A 66 -9.50 -8.13 -17.09
CA GLY A 66 -10.28 -9.12 -17.85
C GLY A 66 -10.75 -8.66 -19.23
N ILE A 67 -10.32 -7.49 -19.71
CA ILE A 67 -10.63 -7.04 -21.08
C ILE A 67 -9.77 -7.82 -22.07
N PRO A 68 -10.36 -8.54 -23.06
CA PRO A 68 -9.60 -9.27 -24.09
C PRO A 68 -8.62 -8.36 -24.83
N GLU A 69 -7.46 -8.87 -25.27
CA GLU A 69 -6.50 -8.09 -26.07
C GLU A 69 -7.04 -7.85 -27.50
N GLY A 70 -6.64 -6.74 -28.13
CA GLY A 70 -6.94 -6.46 -29.54
C GLY A 70 -8.30 -5.83 -29.81
N VAL A 71 -9.21 -5.81 -28.83
CA VAL A 71 -10.51 -5.09 -28.94
C VAL A 71 -10.30 -3.59 -29.14
N GLU A 72 -9.20 -3.06 -28.60
CA GLU A 72 -8.81 -1.66 -28.72
C GLU A 72 -8.43 -1.22 -30.14
N LYS A 73 -8.13 -2.16 -31.06
CA LYS A 73 -7.74 -1.83 -32.43
C LYS A 73 -8.91 -1.26 -33.25
N ASN A 74 -10.13 -1.65 -32.89
CA ASN A 74 -11.34 -1.27 -33.62
C ASN A 74 -12.07 -0.10 -32.96
N ARG A 75 -11.93 0.07 -31.65
CA ARG A 75 -12.59 1.07 -30.81
C ARG A 75 -11.61 1.51 -29.74
N GLY A 76 -11.47 2.82 -29.50
CA GLY A 76 -10.58 3.31 -28.45
C GLY A 76 -10.88 2.67 -27.08
N LEU A 77 -9.89 2.65 -26.18
CA LEU A 77 -10.10 2.11 -24.83
C LEU A 77 -11.13 2.93 -24.04
N GLU A 78 -11.29 4.20 -24.40
CA GLU A 78 -12.30 5.11 -23.90
C GLU A 78 -13.71 4.63 -24.26
N GLU A 79 -13.95 4.29 -25.53
CA GLU A 79 -15.24 3.76 -26.00
C GLU A 79 -15.57 2.42 -25.34
N ILE A 80 -14.56 1.56 -25.15
CA ILE A 80 -14.72 0.29 -24.44
C ILE A 80 -15.17 0.56 -22.99
N PHE A 81 -14.59 1.56 -22.33
CA PHE A 81 -15.02 1.95 -21.00
C PHE A 81 -16.47 2.46 -20.98
N GLU A 82 -16.86 3.30 -21.94
CA GLU A 82 -18.25 3.77 -22.08
C GLU A 82 -19.21 2.60 -22.28
N GLN A 83 -18.84 1.60 -23.08
CA GLN A 83 -19.63 0.38 -23.25
C GLN A 83 -19.78 -0.39 -21.94
N ILE A 84 -18.71 -0.52 -21.16
CA ILE A 84 -18.75 -1.16 -19.83
C ILE A 84 -19.70 -0.41 -18.91
N VAL A 85 -19.67 0.92 -18.93
CA VAL A 85 -20.56 1.75 -18.11
C VAL A 85 -22.01 1.59 -18.55
N ALA A 86 -22.29 1.59 -19.85
CA ALA A 86 -23.64 1.38 -20.38
C ALA A 86 -24.19 -0.01 -20.04
N GLU A 87 -23.39 -1.07 -20.17
CA GLU A 87 -23.77 -2.45 -19.88
C GLU A 87 -24.00 -2.66 -18.36
N ASN A 88 -23.15 -2.07 -17.52
CA ASN A 88 -23.16 -2.38 -16.09
C ASN A 88 -23.89 -1.37 -15.21
N PHE A 89 -23.89 -0.10 -15.59
CA PHE A 89 -24.32 1.03 -14.78
C PHE A 89 -25.25 1.96 -15.60
N PRO A 90 -26.45 1.50 -15.98
CA PRO A 90 -27.35 2.28 -16.84
C PRO A 90 -27.74 3.65 -16.25
N ASN A 91 -27.76 3.77 -14.91
CA ASN A 91 -28.01 5.06 -14.24
C ASN A 91 -26.84 6.03 -14.41
N LEU A 92 -25.59 5.54 -14.36
CA LEU A 92 -24.39 6.35 -14.57
C LEU A 92 -24.19 6.70 -16.04
N ALA A 93 -24.61 5.82 -16.96
CA ALA A 93 -24.54 6.09 -18.39
C ALA A 93 -25.41 7.28 -18.81
N ARG A 94 -26.48 7.58 -18.04
CA ARG A 94 -27.32 8.78 -18.25
C ARG A 94 -26.71 10.05 -17.68
N GLU A 95 -25.79 9.94 -16.72
CA GLU A 95 -25.08 11.07 -16.15
C GLU A 95 -23.87 11.43 -17.02
N THR A 96 -23.93 12.55 -17.73
CA THR A 96 -22.83 13.10 -18.56
C THR A 96 -21.61 13.59 -17.75
N SER A 97 -21.53 13.24 -16.45
CA SER A 97 -20.51 13.74 -15.53
C SER A 97 -19.21 12.93 -15.55
N ILE A 98 -19.23 11.73 -16.14
CA ILE A 98 -18.05 10.86 -16.22
C ILE A 98 -17.25 11.24 -17.46
N ARG A 99 -16.14 11.96 -17.26
CA ARG A 99 -15.19 12.30 -18.32
C ARG A 99 -13.90 11.51 -18.13
N VAL A 100 -13.60 10.65 -19.10
CA VAL A 100 -12.31 9.97 -19.25
C VAL A 100 -11.33 10.94 -19.90
N GLN A 101 -10.11 11.03 -19.37
CA GLN A 101 -9.02 11.78 -19.98
C GLN A 101 -8.23 10.88 -20.93
N GLU A 102 -7.87 9.70 -20.46
CA GLU A 102 -7.00 8.77 -21.18
C GLU A 102 -7.28 7.35 -20.70
N ALA A 103 -7.17 6.39 -21.62
CA ALA A 103 -7.21 4.98 -21.28
C ALA A 103 -6.08 4.22 -21.99
N GLU A 104 -5.31 3.44 -21.23
CA GLU A 104 -4.14 2.72 -21.75
C GLU A 104 -4.01 1.31 -21.17
N ARG A 105 -3.30 0.43 -21.89
CA ARG A 105 -2.93 -0.90 -21.39
C ARG A 105 -1.65 -0.83 -20.58
N THR A 106 -1.63 -1.51 -19.43
CA THR A 106 -0.43 -1.65 -18.59
C THR A 106 -0.08 -3.13 -18.39
N PRO A 107 1.19 -3.54 -18.63
CA PRO A 107 2.28 -2.76 -19.21
C PRO A 107 2.09 -2.44 -20.70
N SER A 108 2.73 -1.38 -21.22
CA SER A 108 2.56 -0.96 -22.63
C SER A 108 3.00 -2.02 -23.64
N LYS A 109 4.00 -2.85 -23.29
CA LYS A 109 4.45 -3.98 -24.10
C LYS A 109 3.67 -5.24 -23.75
N LEU A 110 3.16 -5.94 -24.77
CA LEU A 110 2.56 -7.26 -24.61
C LEU A 110 3.66 -8.27 -24.33
N ASN A 111 3.49 -9.06 -23.27
CA ASN A 111 4.31 -10.23 -23.00
C ASN A 111 3.56 -11.47 -23.51
N GLN A 112 4.11 -12.13 -24.54
CA GLN A 112 3.49 -13.29 -25.19
C GLN A 112 3.47 -14.54 -24.29
N ASP A 113 4.34 -14.61 -23.29
CA ASP A 113 4.43 -15.76 -22.36
C ASP A 113 3.30 -15.75 -21.32
N LYS A 114 2.57 -14.63 -21.19
CA LYS A 114 1.47 -14.51 -20.22
C LYS A 114 0.12 -14.78 -20.87
N PRO A 115 -0.63 -15.80 -20.41
CA PRO A 115 -1.94 -16.13 -20.99
C PRO A 115 -3.04 -15.15 -20.58
N THR A 116 -2.79 -14.31 -19.57
CA THR A 116 -3.77 -13.34 -19.06
C THR A 116 -3.69 -12.02 -19.83
N PRO A 117 -4.83 -11.44 -20.24
CA PRO A 117 -4.85 -10.11 -20.85
C PRO A 117 -4.26 -9.04 -19.93
N ARG A 118 -3.60 -8.04 -20.50
CA ARG A 118 -3.09 -6.88 -19.76
C ARG A 118 -4.22 -6.07 -19.16
N HIS A 119 -3.93 -5.40 -18.07
CA HIS A 119 -4.91 -4.54 -17.43
C HIS A 119 -5.07 -3.24 -18.23
N VAL A 120 -6.25 -2.65 -18.17
CA VAL A 120 -6.51 -1.30 -18.69
C VAL A 120 -6.52 -0.33 -17.53
N ILE A 121 -5.77 0.76 -17.64
CA ILE A 121 -5.83 1.90 -16.73
C ILE A 121 -6.67 2.97 -17.41
N VAL A 122 -7.69 3.46 -16.72
CA VAL A 122 -8.53 4.58 -17.15
C VAL A 122 -8.28 5.74 -16.20
N GLN A 123 -7.81 6.85 -16.73
CA GLN A 123 -7.60 8.10 -16.01
C GLN A 123 -8.83 9.01 -16.19
N PHE A 124 -9.41 9.44 -15.08
CA PHE A 124 -10.53 10.38 -15.08
C PHE A 124 -10.05 11.82 -14.90
N ALA A 125 -10.80 12.77 -15.46
CA ALA A 125 -10.55 14.19 -15.23
C ALA A 125 -10.78 14.59 -13.77
N ASN A 126 -11.74 13.93 -13.12
CA ASN A 126 -12.17 14.24 -11.76
C ASN A 126 -12.13 13.00 -10.89
N ILE A 127 -11.61 13.16 -9.67
CA ILE A 127 -11.64 12.09 -8.65
C ILE A 127 -13.06 11.64 -8.30
N ARG A 128 -14.04 12.55 -8.39
CA ARG A 128 -15.46 12.24 -8.15
C ARG A 128 -15.97 11.19 -9.12
N SER A 129 -15.60 11.28 -10.41
CA SER A 129 -15.99 10.30 -11.43
C SER A 129 -15.44 8.92 -11.10
N LYS A 130 -14.17 8.83 -10.69
CA LYS A 130 -13.56 7.59 -10.19
C LYS A 130 -14.32 7.02 -9.00
N ASP A 131 -14.60 7.83 -7.98
CA ASP A 131 -15.24 7.36 -6.74
C ASP A 131 -16.66 6.86 -7.01
N THR A 132 -17.41 7.54 -7.88
CA THR A 132 -18.75 7.12 -8.33
C THR A 132 -18.70 5.77 -9.04
N VAL A 133 -17.78 5.60 -10.00
CA VAL A 133 -17.60 4.33 -10.73
C VAL A 133 -17.21 3.20 -9.78
N LEU A 134 -16.25 3.42 -8.88
CA LEU A 134 -15.83 2.41 -7.91
C LEU A 134 -16.94 2.07 -6.91
N LYS A 135 -17.77 3.03 -6.51
CA LYS A 135 -18.92 2.78 -5.63
C LYS A 135 -19.97 1.92 -6.34
N ALA A 136 -20.29 2.22 -7.59
CA ALA A 136 -21.21 1.43 -8.39
C ALA A 136 -20.67 0.01 -8.65
N ALA A 137 -19.37 -0.09 -8.96
CA ALA A 137 -18.68 -1.36 -9.15
C ALA A 137 -18.70 -2.24 -7.89
N ARG A 138 -18.58 -1.66 -6.68
CA ARG A 138 -18.69 -2.43 -5.41
C ARG A 138 -20.13 -2.84 -5.09
N ALA A 139 -21.11 -2.01 -5.43
CA ALA A 139 -22.52 -2.32 -5.22
C ALA A 139 -22.98 -3.49 -6.10
N LYS A 140 -22.40 -3.60 -7.30
CA LYS A 140 -22.69 -4.66 -8.26
C LYS A 140 -21.76 -5.86 -8.03
N LYS A 141 -22.31 -7.05 -7.76
CA LYS A 141 -21.51 -8.25 -7.47
C LYS A 141 -20.76 -8.81 -8.68
N PHE A 142 -21.33 -8.67 -9.88
CA PHE A 142 -20.78 -9.21 -11.13
C PHE A 142 -20.78 -8.12 -12.20
N LEU A 143 -19.59 -7.83 -12.72
CA LEU A 143 -19.41 -6.91 -13.84
C LEU A 143 -19.07 -7.72 -15.08
N THR A 144 -19.65 -7.33 -16.21
CA THR A 144 -19.45 -8.01 -17.49
C THR A 144 -19.02 -7.05 -18.59
N TYR A 145 -18.31 -7.57 -19.58
CA TYR A 145 -18.05 -6.90 -20.85
C TYR A 145 -18.24 -7.92 -21.95
N GLN A 146 -19.22 -7.71 -22.82
CA GLN A 146 -19.57 -8.65 -23.89
C GLN A 146 -19.81 -10.08 -23.34
N GLY A 147 -20.48 -10.18 -22.20
CA GLY A 147 -20.77 -11.44 -21.52
C GLY A 147 -19.58 -12.07 -20.76
N LYS A 148 -18.38 -11.50 -20.82
CA LYS A 148 -17.21 -11.97 -20.04
C LYS A 148 -17.10 -11.22 -18.72
N GLY A 149 -16.78 -11.93 -17.64
CA GLY A 149 -16.60 -11.31 -16.31
C GLY A 149 -15.38 -10.40 -16.26
N ILE A 150 -15.56 -9.19 -15.73
CA ILE A 150 -14.50 -8.20 -15.54
C ILE A 150 -14.44 -7.72 -14.08
N ARG A 151 -13.33 -7.09 -13.70
CA ARG A 151 -13.18 -6.44 -12.39
C ARG A 151 -12.68 -5.02 -12.53
N ILE A 152 -13.27 -4.12 -11.76
CA ILE A 152 -12.89 -2.72 -11.68
C ILE A 152 -12.36 -2.43 -10.28
N THR A 153 -11.12 -1.96 -10.18
CA THR A 153 -10.42 -1.70 -8.91
C THR A 153 -9.70 -0.35 -8.93
N SER A 154 -9.39 0.22 -7.77
CA SER A 154 -8.53 1.41 -7.72
C SER A 154 -7.12 1.08 -8.23
N ASP A 155 -6.53 1.99 -9.00
CA ASP A 155 -5.09 1.92 -9.30
C ASP A 155 -4.31 2.49 -8.12
N LEU A 156 -3.39 1.70 -7.56
CA LEU A 156 -2.60 2.02 -6.36
C LEU A 156 -1.14 1.63 -6.59
N SER A 157 -0.22 2.22 -5.83
CA SER A 157 1.15 1.70 -5.72
C SER A 157 1.19 0.30 -5.11
N THR A 158 2.28 -0.42 -5.36
CA THR A 158 2.50 -1.79 -4.86
C THR A 158 2.52 -1.82 -3.34
N GLU A 159 3.19 -0.83 -2.75
CA GLU A 159 3.35 -0.62 -1.32
C GLU A 159 1.99 -0.42 -0.66
N THR A 160 1.19 0.51 -1.18
CA THR A 160 -0.17 0.79 -0.68
C THR A 160 -1.09 -0.42 -0.85
N TRP A 161 -0.94 -1.17 -1.96
CA TRP A 161 -1.68 -2.42 -2.14
C TRP A 161 -1.31 -3.48 -1.10
N ASN A 162 -0.01 -3.62 -0.79
CA ASN A 162 0.47 -4.54 0.25
C ASN A 162 -0.04 -4.14 1.63
N GLU A 163 -0.02 -2.84 1.98
CA GLU A 163 -0.60 -2.35 3.23
C GLU A 163 -2.10 -2.63 3.33
N ARG A 164 -2.84 -2.43 2.24
CA ARG A 164 -4.27 -2.80 2.18
C ARG A 164 -4.49 -4.29 2.36
N LYS A 165 -3.64 -5.12 1.77
CA LYS A 165 -3.69 -6.58 1.93
C LYS A 165 -3.39 -6.99 3.38
N ALA A 166 -2.46 -6.31 4.04
CA ALA A 166 -2.13 -6.54 5.45
C ALA A 166 -3.32 -6.27 6.39
N TRP A 167 -4.25 -5.38 6.00
CA TRP A 167 -5.51 -5.18 6.73
C TRP A 167 -6.53 -6.31 6.54
N GLY A 168 -6.35 -7.23 5.59
CA GLY A 168 -7.37 -8.20 5.20
C GLY A 168 -7.89 -9.09 6.33
N GLY A 169 -6.99 -9.64 7.16
CA GLY A 169 -7.38 -10.46 8.32
C GLY A 169 -8.17 -9.67 9.36
N ILE A 170 -7.69 -8.45 9.67
CA ILE A 170 -8.33 -7.52 10.61
C ILE A 170 -9.70 -7.08 10.08
N PHE A 171 -9.79 -6.75 8.79
CA PHE A 171 -11.02 -6.34 8.14
C PHE A 171 -12.09 -7.44 8.23
N LYS A 172 -11.70 -8.70 7.99
CA LYS A 172 -12.61 -9.84 8.10
C LYS A 172 -13.14 -9.99 9.54
N ALA A 173 -12.26 -9.99 10.53
CA ALA A 173 -12.64 -10.10 11.95
C ALA A 173 -13.59 -8.97 12.38
N LEU A 174 -13.33 -7.73 11.98
CA LEU A 174 -14.20 -6.58 12.26
C LEU A 174 -15.55 -6.68 11.54
N SER A 175 -15.57 -7.22 10.31
CA SER A 175 -16.80 -7.41 9.55
C SER A 175 -17.70 -8.47 10.18
N GLU A 176 -17.13 -9.55 10.70
CA GLU A 176 -17.87 -10.61 11.41
C GLU A 176 -18.55 -10.10 12.69
N LYS A 177 -18.00 -9.03 13.29
CA LYS A 177 -18.56 -8.36 14.47
C LYS A 177 -19.43 -7.14 14.13
N ASN A 178 -19.83 -6.97 12.87
CA ASN A 178 -20.68 -5.86 12.41
C ASN A 178 -20.14 -4.44 12.72
N MET A 179 -18.81 -4.28 12.85
CA MET A 179 -18.17 -3.00 13.17
C MET A 179 -18.02 -2.06 11.95
N GLN A 180 -18.65 -2.39 10.83
CA GLN A 180 -18.66 -1.59 9.60
C GLN A 180 -17.26 -1.13 9.13
N PRO A 181 -16.29 -2.05 8.97
CA PRO A 181 -14.94 -1.67 8.59
C PRO A 181 -14.91 -1.09 7.16
N ARG A 182 -14.03 -0.11 6.94
CA ARG A 182 -13.76 0.52 5.65
C ARG A 182 -12.27 0.77 5.51
N ILE A 183 -11.72 0.43 4.34
CA ILE A 183 -10.34 0.76 3.96
C ILE A 183 -10.37 2.03 3.11
N LEU A 184 -9.91 3.12 3.71
CA LEU A 184 -9.84 4.44 3.11
C LEU A 184 -8.51 4.62 2.36
N TYR A 185 -8.49 5.59 1.45
CA TYR A 185 -7.27 5.98 0.75
C TYR A 185 -6.27 6.67 1.70
N PRO A 186 -4.95 6.43 1.54
CA PRO A 186 -4.33 5.44 0.65
C PRO A 186 -4.44 4.01 1.20
N ALA A 187 -4.18 3.76 2.48
CA ALA A 187 -4.33 2.45 3.13
C ALA A 187 -4.73 2.57 4.61
N LYS A 188 -5.70 3.43 4.94
CA LYS A 188 -6.15 3.64 6.33
C LYS A 188 -7.32 2.72 6.67
N LEU A 189 -7.30 2.07 7.83
CA LEU A 189 -8.42 1.27 8.31
C LEU A 189 -9.32 2.14 9.19
N SER A 190 -10.61 2.15 8.90
CA SER A 190 -11.62 2.80 9.75
C SER A 190 -12.72 1.82 10.11
N PHE A 191 -13.25 1.91 11.32
CA PHE A 191 -14.39 1.11 11.76
C PHE A 191 -15.14 1.83 12.89
N ARG A 192 -16.38 1.42 13.12
CA ARG A 192 -17.24 1.97 14.16
C ARG A 192 -17.06 1.18 15.46
N ILE A 193 -16.76 1.89 16.54
CA ILE A 193 -16.66 1.35 17.90
C ILE A 193 -17.24 2.37 18.88
N ASP A 194 -18.07 1.91 19.82
CA ASP A 194 -18.74 2.77 20.82
C ASP A 194 -19.49 3.98 20.22
N GLY A 195 -20.11 3.79 19.05
CA GLY A 195 -20.83 4.85 18.33
C GLY A 195 -19.94 5.79 17.51
N GLU A 196 -18.61 5.79 17.71
CA GLU A 196 -17.68 6.64 16.99
C GLU A 196 -16.96 5.91 15.85
N ILE A 197 -16.60 6.64 14.80
CA ILE A 197 -15.74 6.13 13.73
C ILE A 197 -14.29 6.44 14.09
N LYS A 198 -13.47 5.41 14.31
CA LYS A 198 -12.03 5.55 14.51
C LYS A 198 -11.29 5.19 13.23
N THR A 199 -10.21 5.90 12.94
CA THR A 199 -9.37 5.71 11.75
C THR A 199 -7.92 5.52 12.15
N PHE A 200 -7.28 4.49 11.62
CA PHE A 200 -5.91 4.09 11.92
C PHE A 200 -5.07 4.13 10.65
N GLN A 201 -3.88 4.72 10.74
CA GLN A 201 -2.97 4.87 9.61
C GLN A 201 -2.11 3.64 9.39
N ASN A 202 -1.69 2.99 10.48
CA ASN A 202 -0.80 1.84 10.45
C ASN A 202 -1.18 0.83 11.55
N ARG A 203 -0.64 -0.39 11.44
CA ARG A 203 -0.91 -1.46 12.41
C ARG A 203 -0.49 -1.08 13.82
N GLN A 204 0.63 -0.37 14.00
CA GLN A 204 1.10 0.03 15.33
C GLN A 204 0.07 0.91 16.07
N SER A 205 -0.50 1.91 15.38
CA SER A 205 -1.54 2.78 15.93
C SER A 205 -2.80 2.01 16.33
N LEU A 206 -3.15 0.97 15.57
CA LEU A 206 -4.23 0.07 15.93
C LEU A 206 -3.86 -0.78 17.15
N THR A 207 -2.68 -1.39 17.17
CA THR A 207 -2.20 -2.22 18.29
C THR A 207 -2.24 -1.45 19.60
N ASN A 208 -1.70 -0.22 19.62
CA ASN A 208 -1.71 0.63 20.80
C ASN A 208 -3.14 0.92 21.31
N PHE A 209 -4.09 1.11 20.38
CA PHE A 209 -5.50 1.34 20.73
C PHE A 209 -6.21 0.05 21.18
N VAL A 210 -5.82 -1.10 20.64
CA VAL A 210 -6.39 -2.39 21.03
C VAL A 210 -5.96 -2.77 22.45
N THR A 211 -4.72 -2.44 22.84
CA THR A 211 -4.21 -2.67 24.20
C THR A 211 -5.04 -1.95 25.26
N THR A 212 -5.68 -0.83 24.94
CA THR A 212 -6.54 -0.10 25.90
C THR A 212 -7.98 -0.62 25.94
N LYS A 213 -8.35 -1.57 25.07
CA LYS A 213 -9.72 -2.09 24.94
C LYS A 213 -9.77 -3.64 24.92
N PRO A 214 -10.00 -4.30 26.06
CA PRO A 214 -10.00 -5.76 26.17
C PRO A 214 -10.94 -6.48 25.19
N ALA A 215 -12.15 -5.96 24.99
CA ALA A 215 -13.13 -6.54 24.06
C ALA A 215 -12.63 -6.51 22.60
N LEU A 216 -11.92 -5.46 22.20
CA LEU A 216 -11.36 -5.35 20.86
C LEU A 216 -10.12 -6.26 20.70
N GLN A 217 -9.36 -6.45 21.77
CA GLN A 217 -8.23 -7.35 21.81
C GLN A 217 -8.64 -8.81 21.62
N GLU A 218 -9.78 -9.22 22.19
CA GLU A 218 -10.33 -10.56 21.99
C GLU A 218 -10.75 -10.77 20.52
N ILE A 219 -11.45 -9.78 19.93
CA ILE A 219 -11.89 -9.84 18.54
C ILE A 219 -10.70 -9.94 17.56
N LEU A 220 -9.59 -9.27 17.86
CA LEU A 220 -8.44 -9.18 16.97
C LEU A 220 -7.28 -10.12 17.34
N ARG A 221 -7.44 -11.01 18.33
CA ARG A 221 -6.39 -11.87 18.88
C ARG A 221 -5.68 -12.74 17.83
N GLY A 222 -6.36 -13.12 16.75
CA GLY A 222 -5.81 -13.93 15.65
C GLY A 222 -5.47 -13.15 14.37
N ALA A 223 -5.64 -11.83 14.36
CA ALA A 223 -5.48 -10.99 13.18
C ALA A 223 -4.38 -9.92 13.29
N LEU A 224 -3.98 -9.57 14.53
CA LEU A 224 -2.93 -8.61 14.85
C LEU A 224 -1.52 -9.20 14.78
#